data_AF-A0A178IKK0-F1
#
_entry.id   AF-A0A178IKK0-F1
#
_cell.length_a   1.000
_cell.length_b   1.000
_cell.length_c   1.000
_cell.angle_alpha   90.00
_cell.angle_beta   90.00
_cell.angle_gamma   90.00
#
_symmetry.space_group_name_H-M   'P 1'
#
loop_
_entity.id
_entity.type
_entity.pdbx_description
1 polymer ?
#
loop_
_entity_poly.entity_id
_entity_poly.type
_entity_poly.pdbx_seq_one_letter_code
_entity_poly.pdbx_strand_id
1 'polypeptide(L)' 'MKHGLAYHFVIGIGICCVGNFEETQPTPAQLRSFIALVEYLKTDVIKTPVRFAVHREINPGRTVCPGRNFPIASMHARFD' A
#
# COMPACT_ATOMS: atom_id res chain seq x y z
N MET A 1 20.95 -19.08 -19.53
CA MET A 1 20.43 -17.75 -19.86
C MET A 1 19.93 -17.13 -18.57
N LYS A 2 20.76 -16.27 -17.96
CA LYS A 2 20.47 -15.61 -16.67
C LYS A 2 19.77 -14.29 -16.99
N HIS A 3 18.45 -14.25 -16.98
CA HIS A 3 17.72 -12.99 -17.12
C HIS A 3 17.60 -12.30 -15.76
N GLY A 4 18.44 -11.27 -15.56
CA GLY A 4 17.97 -9.98 -15.06
C GLY A 4 17.63 -9.83 -13.57
N LEU A 5 18.51 -10.26 -12.66
CA LEU A 5 18.56 -9.69 -11.30
C LEU A 5 19.47 -8.46 -11.32
N ALA A 6 18.97 -7.34 -11.82
CA ALA A 6 19.72 -6.08 -11.82
C ALA A 6 18.75 -4.87 -11.84
N TYR A 7 18.74 -4.13 -10.73
CA TYR A 7 18.20 -2.76 -10.59
C TYR A 7 16.68 -2.56 -10.77
N HIS A 8 15.90 -3.01 -9.77
CA HIS A 8 14.57 -2.44 -9.55
C HIS A 8 14.76 -1.11 -8.81
N PHE A 9 14.81 0.01 -9.52
CA PHE A 9 14.76 1.35 -8.92
C PHE A 9 13.49 1.38 -8.06
N VAL A 10 13.63 1.58 -6.75
CA VAL A 10 12.53 1.49 -5.78
C VAL A 10 11.64 2.74 -5.89
N ILE A 11 10.99 2.95 -7.02
CA ILE A 11 10.06 4.09 -7.18
C ILE A 11 8.70 3.66 -6.63
N GLY A 12 8.58 3.73 -5.32
CA GLY A 12 7.32 3.52 -4.61
C GLY A 12 7.09 4.62 -3.60
N ILE A 13 5.85 5.07 -3.45
CA ILE A 13 5.45 5.97 -2.37
C ILE A 13 5.01 5.11 -1.19
N GLY A 14 5.81 5.10 -0.12
CA GLY A 14 5.42 4.45 1.14
C GLY A 14 4.44 5.32 1.91
N ILE A 15 3.25 4.79 2.20
CA ILE A 15 2.25 5.47 3.03
C ILE A 15 2.11 4.72 4.36
N CYS A 16 2.27 5.43 5.47
CA CYS A 16 2.13 4.86 6.81
C CYS A 16 0.83 5.33 7.46
N CYS A 17 0.01 4.36 7.89
CA CYS A 17 -1.16 4.59 8.73
C CYS A 17 -0.77 4.32 10.19
N VAL A 18 -0.85 5.33 11.05
CA VAL A 18 -0.37 5.23 12.44
C VAL A 18 -1.32 4.38 13.27
N GLY A 19 -0.80 3.30 13.85
CA GLY A 19 -1.51 2.40 14.76
C GLY A 19 -0.94 0.98 14.76
N ASN A 20 -1.36 0.16 15.73
CA ASN A 20 -1.15 -1.28 15.70
C ASN A 20 -2.41 -1.98 15.17
N PHE A 21 -2.43 -2.29 13.87
CA PHE A 21 -3.59 -2.96 13.25
C PHE A 21 -3.54 -4.48 13.33
N GLU A 22 -2.62 -5.06 14.12
CA GLU A 22 -2.77 -6.45 14.57
C GLU A 22 -3.78 -6.55 15.74
N GLU A 23 -3.97 -5.46 16.49
CA GLU A 23 -4.84 -5.38 17.66
C GLU A 23 -6.11 -4.55 17.43
N THR A 24 -5.99 -3.44 16.70
CA THR A 24 -7.09 -2.47 16.50
C THR A 24 -7.41 -2.28 15.02
N GLN A 25 -8.51 -1.60 14.71
CA GLN A 25 -8.81 -1.18 13.34
C GLN A 25 -8.33 0.27 13.11
N PRO A 26 -7.94 0.63 11.88
CA PRO A 26 -7.76 2.03 11.52
C PRO A 26 -9.05 2.82 11.78
N THR A 27 -8.93 4.06 12.26
CA THR A 27 -10.13 4.88 12.48
C THR A 27 -10.81 5.23 11.15
N PRO A 28 -12.13 5.44 11.12
CA PRO A 28 -12.81 5.85 9.90
C PRO A 28 -12.24 7.14 9.29
N ALA A 29 -11.80 8.08 10.12
CA ALA A 29 -11.15 9.31 9.65
C ALA A 29 -9.81 9.02 8.97
N GLN A 30 -8.99 8.13 9.56
CA GLN A 30 -7.70 7.75 8.99
C GLN A 30 -7.87 7.03 7.63
N LEU A 31 -8.86 6.13 7.51
CA LEU A 31 -9.17 5.48 6.23
C LEU A 31 -9.63 6.47 5.17
N ARG A 32 -10.48 7.43 5.52
CA ARG A 32 -10.90 8.48 4.57
C ARG A 32 -9.71 9.31 4.09
N SER A 33 -8.81 9.73 4.99
CA SER A 33 -7.61 10.47 4.63
C SER A 33 -6.65 9.64 3.78
N PHE A 34 -6.45 8.36 4.12
CA PHE A 34 -5.65 7.43 3.34
C PHE A 34 -6.20 7.26 1.92
N ILE A 35 -7.50 7.02 1.79
CA ILE A 35 -8.15 6.85 0.48
C ILE A 35 -8.00 8.11 -0.37
N ALA A 36 -8.31 9.28 0.18
CA ALA A 36 -8.19 10.54 -0.54
C ALA A 36 -6.74 10.81 -1.00
N LEU A 37 -5.75 10.46 -0.18
CA LEU A 37 -4.34 10.57 -0.55
C LEU A 37 -3.96 9.62 -1.71
N VAL A 38 -4.35 8.35 -1.63
CA VAL A 38 -4.05 7.38 -2.69
C VAL A 38 -4.72 7.80 -4.00
N GLU A 39 -5.96 8.28 -3.95
CA GLU A 39 -6.66 8.80 -5.14
C GLU A 39 -5.91 9.97 -5.74
N TYR A 40 -5.65 11.03 -4.96
CA TYR A 40 -4.91 12.21 -5.42
C TYR A 40 -3.55 11.84 -6.04
N LEU A 41 -2.81 10.91 -5.43
CA LEU A 41 -1.53 10.45 -5.98
C LEU A 41 -1.72 9.76 -7.33
N LYS A 42 -2.71 8.87 -7.47
CA LYS A 42 -2.96 8.12 -8.71
C LYS A 42 -3.51 9.03 -9.82
N THR A 43 -4.45 9.92 -9.51
CA THR A 43 -5.20 10.71 -10.51
C THR A 43 -4.50 12.01 -10.87
N ASP A 44 -3.96 12.72 -9.89
CA ASP A 44 -3.52 14.11 -10.08
C ASP A 44 -2.01 14.26 -10.12
N VAL A 45 -1.27 13.42 -9.40
CA VAL A 45 0.19 13.55 -9.27
C VAL A 45 0.92 12.65 -10.26
N ILE A 46 0.70 11.33 -10.22
CA ILE A 46 1.53 10.35 -10.95
C ILE A 46 1.09 10.22 -12.41
N LYS A 47 -0.22 10.32 -12.68
CA LYS A 47 -0.82 10.35 -14.04
C LYS A 47 -0.40 9.18 -14.95
N THR A 48 0.12 8.10 -14.39
CA THR A 48 0.54 6.88 -15.08
C THR A 48 0.10 5.67 -14.26
N PRO A 49 -0.09 4.49 -14.89
CA PRO A 49 -0.53 3.29 -14.17
C PRO A 49 0.45 2.93 -13.05
N VAL A 50 -0.07 2.86 -11.82
CA VAL A 50 0.68 2.41 -10.63
C VAL A 50 -0.03 1.25 -9.95
N ARG A 51 0.77 0.26 -9.57
CA ARG A 51 0.32 -0.89 -8.80
C ARG A 51 0.14 -0.50 -7.33
N PHE A 52 -1.01 -0.85 -6.77
CA PHE A 52 -1.21 -0.85 -5.33
C PHE A 52 -0.67 -2.16 -4.74
N ALA A 53 0.01 -2.07 -3.60
CA ALA A 53 0.47 -3.23 -2.84
C ALA A 53 0.60 -2.85 -1.38
N VAL A 54 0.26 -3.77 -0.48
CA VAL A 54 0.54 -3.58 0.95
C VAL A 54 1.93 -4.12 1.32
N HIS A 55 2.54 -3.62 2.40
CA HIS A 55 3.96 -3.87 2.69
C HIS A 55 4.31 -5.37 2.80
N ARG A 56 3.44 -6.18 3.43
CA ARG A 56 3.62 -7.65 3.51
C ARG A 56 3.60 -8.38 2.17
N GLU A 57 3.06 -7.78 1.10
CA GLU A 57 3.02 -8.37 -0.25
C GLU A 57 4.28 -8.06 -1.06
N ILE A 58 5.00 -6.99 -0.72
CA ILE A 58 6.23 -6.59 -1.40
C ILE A 58 7.36 -7.57 -1.06
N ASN A 59 7.44 -7.99 0.20
CA ASN A 59 8.43 -8.96 0.66
C ASN A 59 7.79 -9.91 1.69
N PRO A 60 7.15 -10.99 1.21
CA PRO A 60 6.42 -11.93 2.07
C PRO A 60 7.30 -12.48 3.21
N GLY A 61 6.75 -12.49 4.43
CA GLY A 61 7.42 -13.00 5.63
C GLY A 61 8.40 -12.04 6.33
N ARG A 62 8.60 -10.83 5.80
CA ARG A 62 9.52 -9.83 6.40
C ARG A 62 8.83 -8.81 7.28
N THR A 63 7.52 -8.65 7.15
CA THR A 63 6.73 -7.71 7.93
C THR A 63 5.27 -8.16 8.04
N VAL A 64 4.63 -7.78 9.14
CA VAL A 64 3.18 -7.93 9.33
C VAL A 64 2.41 -6.69 8.87
N CYS A 65 3.05 -5.58 8.52
CA CYS A 65 2.33 -4.38 8.11
C CYS A 65 1.48 -4.61 6.85
N PRO A 66 0.28 -4.00 6.75
CA PRO A 66 -0.28 -2.97 7.64
C PRO A 66 -0.94 -3.52 8.91
N GLY A 67 -1.26 -4.80 8.96
CA GLY A 67 -1.91 -5.44 10.10
C GLY A 67 -3.14 -6.24 9.67
N ARG A 68 -3.48 -7.33 10.37
CA ARG A 68 -4.61 -8.21 10.00
C ARG A 68 -5.99 -7.52 10.04
N ASN A 69 -6.13 -6.44 10.81
CA ASN A 69 -7.37 -5.66 10.90
C ASN A 69 -7.39 -4.46 9.94
N PHE A 70 -6.36 -4.28 9.11
CA PHE A 70 -6.42 -3.32 8.01
C PHE A 70 -7.27 -3.92 6.86
N PRO A 71 -8.16 -3.14 6.22
CA PRO A 71 -9.09 -3.66 5.22
C PRO A 71 -8.43 -3.90 3.85
N ILE A 72 -7.45 -4.81 3.78
CA ILE A 72 -6.62 -5.09 2.59
C ILE A 72 -7.48 -5.42 1.36
N ALA A 73 -8.43 -6.36 1.48
CA ALA A 73 -9.28 -6.77 0.37
C ALA A 73 -10.08 -5.60 -0.24
N SER A 74 -10.61 -4.71 0.63
CA SER A 74 -11.34 -3.52 0.19
C SER A 74 -10.42 -2.50 -0.50
N MET A 75 -9.14 -2.41 -0.11
CA MET A 75 -8.18 -1.52 -0.76
C MET A 75 -7.73 -2.05 -2.12
N HIS A 76 -7.52 -3.36 -2.27
CA HIS A 76 -7.26 -3.97 -3.58
C HIS A 76 -8.43 -3.78 -4.54
N ALA A 77 -9.66 -4.07 -4.09
CA ALA A 77 -10.86 -3.86 -4.90
C ALA A 77 -11.04 -2.40 -5.36
N ARG A 78 -10.44 -1.44 -4.65
CA ARG A 78 -10.50 -0.01 -4.99
C ARG A 78 -9.34 0.46 -5.86
N PHE A 79 -8.14 -0.07 -5.67
CA PHE A 79 -6.91 0.53 -6.18
C PHE A 79 -6.08 -0.34 -7.12
N ASP A 80 -6.42 -1.61 -7.32
CA ASP A 80 -5.84 -2.44 -8.39
C ASP A 80 -6.40 -2.01 -9.77
#